data_AF-A0A925HBF1-F1
#
_entry.id   AF-A0A925HBF1-F1
#
_cell.length_a   1.000
_cell.length_b   1.000
_cell.length_c   1.000
_cell.angle_alpha   90.00
_cell.angle_beta   90.00
_cell.angle_gamma   90.00
#
_symmetry.space_group_name_H-M   'P 1'
#
loop_
_entity.id
_entity.type
_entity.pdbx_description
1 polymer ?
#
loop_
_entity_poly.entity_id
_entity_poly.type
_entity_poly.pdbx_seq_one_letter_code
_entity_poly.pdbx_strand_id
1 'polypeptide(L)'
;MLPEIFNIIGENIFIHFEEKKVKLKNTRILPDSAWKTKHLRLELLRFGHQPVTKNFSHGAPPDKSIYAFTFFIIADIPDYSDCLQFTELICDYFDKKPFLQLKINEKEFEVAISSLELSIEELNQFWMAQKQSHQPVLFYQARISEI
;
A
#
# COMPACT_ATOMS: atom_id res chain seq x y z
N MET A 1 -6.20 -12.02 11.34
CA MET A 1 -4.72 -11.91 11.19
C MET A 1 -4.30 -11.12 9.96
N LEU A 2 -4.29 -11.67 8.72
CA LEU A 2 -3.84 -10.91 7.53
C LEU A 2 -4.63 -9.60 7.30
N PRO A 3 -5.98 -9.58 7.40
CA PRO A 3 -6.73 -8.31 7.28
C PRO A 3 -6.39 -7.30 8.39
N GLU A 4 -6.08 -7.76 9.60
CA GLU A 4 -5.70 -6.90 10.73
C GLU A 4 -4.30 -6.31 10.52
N ILE A 5 -3.30 -7.13 10.17
CA ILE A 5 -1.94 -6.67 9.81
C ILE A 5 -2.02 -5.62 8.71
N PHE A 6 -2.80 -5.90 7.67
CA PHE A 6 -2.98 -4.99 6.55
C PHE A 6 -3.61 -3.65 6.96
N ASN A 7 -4.65 -3.68 7.80
CA ASN A 7 -5.26 -2.47 8.34
C ASN A 7 -4.26 -1.67 9.19
N ILE A 8 -3.49 -2.33 10.05
CA ILE A 8 -2.50 -1.70 10.92
C ILE A 8 -1.37 -1.04 10.10
N ILE A 9 -0.95 -1.64 8.97
CA ILE A 9 0.01 -0.99 8.06
C ILE A 9 -0.57 0.31 7.53
N GLY A 10 -1.83 0.30 7.07
CA GLY A 10 -2.52 1.51 6.63
C GLY A 10 -2.58 2.57 7.73
N GLU A 11 -3.01 2.20 8.93
CA GLU A 11 -3.10 3.09 10.09
C GLU A 11 -1.74 3.70 10.45
N ASN A 12 -0.64 2.93 10.43
CA ASN A 12 0.70 3.44 10.72
C ASN A 12 1.16 4.52 9.73
N ILE A 13 0.85 4.34 8.44
CA ILE A 13 1.15 5.36 7.42
C ILE A 13 0.39 6.66 7.77
N PHE A 14 -0.88 6.55 8.13
CA PHE A 14 -1.69 7.73 8.48
C PHE A 14 -1.21 8.43 9.75
N ILE A 15 -1.02 7.69 10.85
CA ILE A 15 -0.53 8.23 12.11
C ILE A 15 0.80 8.96 11.88
N HIS A 16 1.71 8.36 11.10
CA HIS A 16 2.99 8.98 10.79
C HIS A 16 2.82 10.35 10.12
N PHE A 17 1.95 10.47 9.12
CA PHE A 17 1.76 11.74 8.41
C PHE A 17 0.97 12.78 9.20
N GLU A 18 0.04 12.34 10.05
CA GLU A 18 -0.67 13.21 10.98
C GLU A 18 0.29 13.81 12.01
N GLU A 19 1.15 12.99 12.63
CA GLU A 19 2.18 13.44 13.56
C GLU A 19 3.17 14.42 12.92
N LYS A 20 3.54 14.18 11.65
CA LYS A 20 4.41 15.06 10.88
C LYS A 20 3.72 16.34 10.40
N LYS A 21 2.41 16.47 10.58
CA LYS A 21 1.59 17.61 10.12
C LYS A 21 1.86 17.94 8.65
N VAL A 22 1.92 16.91 7.80
CA VAL A 22 2.18 17.07 6.36
C VAL A 22 1.11 18.02 5.79
N LYS A 23 1.56 19.12 5.17
CA LYS A 23 0.70 20.08 4.50
C LYS A 23 0.89 19.94 2.99
N LEU A 24 -0.19 19.62 2.29
CA LEU A 24 -0.26 19.72 0.84
C LEU A 24 -0.57 21.17 0.46
N LYS A 25 0.00 21.66 -0.63
CA LYS A 25 -0.04 23.09 -0.98
C LYS A 25 -1.41 23.49 -1.52
N ASN A 26 -2.00 22.63 -2.33
CA ASN A 26 -3.22 22.90 -3.08
C ASN A 26 -4.43 22.10 -2.53
N THR A 27 -4.17 21.07 -1.72
CA THR A 27 -5.19 20.16 -1.20
C THR A 27 -5.32 20.27 0.32
N ARG A 28 -6.52 20.55 0.82
CA ARG A 28 -6.82 20.39 2.26
C ARG A 28 -7.03 18.92 2.57
N ILE A 29 -6.06 18.29 3.22
CA ILE A 29 -6.30 17.01 3.90
C ILE A 29 -7.27 17.30 5.05
N LEU A 30 -8.51 16.83 4.94
CA LEU A 30 -9.47 16.97 6.03
C LEU A 30 -8.95 16.18 7.24
N PRO A 31 -9.05 16.74 8.47
CA PRO A 31 -8.72 16.03 9.70
C PRO A 31 -9.84 15.04 10.02
N ASP A 32 -10.02 14.04 9.14
CA ASP A 32 -11.06 13.04 9.31
C ASP A 32 -10.44 11.82 9.99
N SER A 33 -10.87 11.57 11.22
CA SER A 33 -10.41 10.46 12.07
C SER A 33 -10.91 9.08 11.59
N ALA A 34 -11.47 9.00 10.39
CA ALA A 34 -11.84 7.75 9.73
C ALA A 34 -10.68 7.33 8.82
N TRP A 35 -9.97 6.27 9.21
CA TRP A 35 -8.74 5.71 8.62
C TRP A 35 -8.85 5.23 7.16
N LYS A 36 -10.00 5.50 6.54
CA LYS A 36 -10.25 5.44 5.10
C LYS A 36 -10.48 6.84 4.57
N THR A 37 -9.56 7.75 4.89
CA THR A 37 -9.63 9.10 4.32
C THR A 37 -9.61 8.96 2.80
N LYS A 38 -10.44 9.75 2.12
CA LYS A 38 -10.63 9.71 0.66
C LYS A 38 -9.36 9.93 -0.16
N HIS A 39 -8.20 10.11 0.47
CA HIS A 39 -6.94 10.54 -0.14
C HIS A 39 -5.86 9.46 -0.20
N LEU A 40 -6.10 8.29 0.41
CA LEU A 40 -5.16 7.17 0.34
C LEU A 40 -5.92 5.86 0.20
N ARG A 41 -5.66 5.16 -0.89
CA ARG A 41 -6.20 3.84 -1.21
C ARG A 41 -5.08 2.81 -1.07
N LEU A 42 -5.24 1.93 -0.09
CA LEU A 42 -4.35 0.80 0.17
C LEU A 42 -5.11 -0.49 -0.16
N GLU A 43 -4.62 -1.31 -1.10
CA GLU A 43 -5.29 -2.54 -1.49
C GLU A 43 -4.32 -3.71 -1.70
N LEU A 44 -4.78 -4.92 -1.37
CA LEU A 44 -4.04 -6.14 -1.66
C LEU A 44 -3.96 -6.36 -3.17
N LEU A 45 -2.74 -6.56 -3.67
CA LEU A 45 -2.49 -6.87 -5.06
C LEU A 45 -2.77 -8.36 -5.26
N ARG A 46 -4.00 -8.68 -5.66
CA ARG A 46 -4.40 -10.06 -5.99
C ARG A 46 -4.12 -10.32 -7.47
N PHE A 47 -3.02 -11.00 -7.76
CA PHE A 47 -2.78 -11.55 -9.08
C PHE A 47 -3.60 -12.83 -9.26
N GLY A 48 -4.64 -12.78 -10.11
CA GLY A 48 -5.34 -13.95 -10.65
C GLY A 48 -6.46 -14.53 -9.78
N HIS A 49 -7.71 -14.21 -10.14
CA HIS A 49 -8.89 -15.09 -10.06
C HIS A 49 -10.07 -14.49 -10.85
N GLN A 50 -9.81 -13.88 -12.01
CA GLN A 50 -10.85 -13.62 -13.00
C GLN A 50 -10.63 -14.54 -14.22
N PRO A 51 -11.68 -15.18 -14.77
CA PRO A 51 -11.52 -16.22 -15.80
C PRO A 51 -11.17 -15.70 -17.19
N VAL A 52 -10.92 -14.40 -17.36
CA VAL A 52 -10.78 -13.80 -18.69
C VAL A 52 -9.54 -12.91 -18.73
N THR A 53 -8.56 -13.40 -19.49
CA THR A 53 -7.43 -12.70 -20.13
C THR A 53 -6.21 -12.29 -19.28
N LYS A 54 -5.08 -12.92 -19.65
CA LYS A 54 -3.67 -12.63 -19.31
C LYS A 54 -3.33 -12.66 -17.81
N ASN A 55 -2.88 -13.85 -17.39
CA ASN A 55 -2.23 -14.06 -16.11
C ASN A 55 -0.93 -13.25 -16.06
N PHE A 56 -0.77 -12.43 -15.02
CA PHE A 56 0.54 -11.95 -14.59
C PHE A 56 1.40 -13.17 -14.24
N SER A 57 2.64 -13.22 -14.75
CA SER A 57 3.60 -14.30 -14.47
C SER A 57 4.04 -14.36 -13.00
N HIS A 58 3.68 -13.37 -12.21
CA HIS A 58 3.87 -13.35 -10.77
C HIS A 58 2.50 -13.42 -10.10
N GLY A 59 1.94 -14.63 -10.06
CA GLY A 59 0.88 -14.92 -9.10
C GLY A 59 1.34 -14.52 -7.69
N ALA A 60 0.40 -14.19 -6.80
CA ALA A 60 0.69 -14.27 -5.37
C ALA A 60 1.42 -15.62 -5.15
N PRO A 61 2.49 -15.66 -4.33
CA PRO A 61 3.21 -16.90 -4.11
C PRO A 61 2.19 -18.04 -3.92
N PRO A 62 2.33 -19.18 -4.62
CA PRO A 62 1.45 -20.34 -4.43
C PRO A 62 1.46 -20.84 -2.97
N ASP A 63 2.39 -20.30 -2.18
CA ASP A 63 2.41 -20.38 -0.74
C ASP A 63 1.10 -19.88 -0.14
N LYS A 64 0.37 -20.86 0.41
CA LYS A 64 -0.53 -20.69 1.56
C LYS A 64 0.18 -20.14 2.81
N SER A 65 1.35 -19.53 2.66
CA SER A 65 2.02 -18.85 3.76
C SER A 65 1.14 -17.66 4.14
N ILE A 66 0.58 -17.72 5.34
CA ILE A 66 -0.11 -16.60 6.00
C ILE A 66 0.87 -15.42 6.24
N TYR A 67 2.13 -15.60 5.82
CA TYR A 67 3.30 -14.82 6.17
C TYR A 67 3.84 -13.95 5.03
N ALA A 68 3.19 -13.86 3.88
CA ALA A 68 3.58 -12.92 2.84
C ALA A 68 2.41 -12.44 1.99
N PHE A 69 2.44 -11.18 1.56
CA PHE A 69 1.44 -10.62 0.65
C PHE A 69 2.01 -9.43 -0.13
N THR A 70 1.38 -9.11 -1.24
CA THR A 70 1.69 -7.92 -2.05
C THR A 70 0.53 -6.94 -1.96
N PHE A 71 0.85 -5.65 -1.95
CA PHE A 71 -0.15 -4.59 -1.91
C PHE A 71 0.30 -3.38 -2.72
N PHE A 72 -0.65 -2.52 -3.03
CA PHE A 72 -0.37 -1.25 -3.70
C PHE A 72 -0.98 -0.09 -2.92
N ILE A 73 -0.38 1.08 -3.12
CA ILE A 73 -0.80 2.35 -2.52
C ILE A 73 -1.04 3.36 -3.64
N ILE A 74 -2.21 3.99 -3.64
CA ILE A 74 -2.53 5.12 -4.50
C ILE A 74 -2.94 6.30 -3.62
N ALA A 75 -2.34 7.45 -3.86
CA ALA A 75 -2.77 8.70 -3.26
C ALA A 75 -3.91 9.31 -4.09
N ASP A 76 -5.15 9.22 -3.60
CA ASP A 76 -6.34 9.76 -4.27
C ASP A 76 -6.49 11.27 -4.01
N ILE A 77 -5.48 12.01 -4.51
CA ILE A 77 -5.35 13.46 -4.38
C ILE A 77 -5.60 14.07 -5.77
N PRO A 78 -6.58 14.99 -5.93
CA PRO A 78 -6.91 15.55 -7.24
C PRO A 78 -5.79 16.37 -7.88
N ASP A 79 -5.01 17.09 -7.09
CA ASP A 79 -3.87 17.87 -7.57
C ASP A 79 -2.66 16.96 -7.79
N TYR A 80 -2.15 16.87 -9.01
CA TYR A 80 -1.07 15.94 -9.36
C TYR A 80 0.25 16.26 -8.63
N SER A 81 0.54 17.55 -8.40
CA SER A 81 1.77 17.94 -7.68
C SER A 81 1.71 17.50 -6.22
N ASP A 82 0.58 17.74 -5.55
CA ASP A 82 0.38 17.28 -4.18
C ASP A 82 0.30 15.74 -4.11
N CYS A 83 -0.30 15.08 -5.10
CA CYS A 83 -0.34 13.63 -5.22
C CYS A 83 1.07 13.05 -5.28
N LEU A 84 1.92 13.54 -6.18
CA LEU A 84 3.30 13.11 -6.33
C LEU A 84 4.09 13.34 -5.02
N GLN A 85 3.98 14.53 -4.43
CA GLN A 85 4.63 14.84 -3.16
C GLN A 85 4.21 13.87 -2.05
N PHE A 86 2.91 13.54 -1.97
CA PHE A 86 2.41 12.61 -0.95
C PHE A 86 2.89 11.18 -1.20
N THR A 87 2.92 10.74 -2.46
CA THR A 87 3.48 9.45 -2.85
C THR A 87 4.97 9.32 -2.50
N GLU A 88 5.77 10.35 -2.77
CA GLU A 88 7.19 10.38 -2.39
C GLU A 88 7.38 10.25 -0.87
N LEU A 89 6.54 10.92 -0.07
CA LEU A 89 6.58 10.82 1.39
C LEU A 89 6.27 9.40 1.90
N ILE A 90 5.38 8.67 1.22
CA ILE A 90 5.08 7.25 1.53
C ILE A 90 6.27 6.36 1.20
N CYS A 91 6.95 6.61 0.08
CA CYS A 91 8.17 5.89 -0.27
C CYS A 91 9.24 6.09 0.82
N ASP A 92 9.50 7.35 1.17
CA ASP A 92 10.45 7.75 2.21
C ASP A 92 10.16 7.11 3.58
N TYR A 93 8.89 6.90 3.89
CA TYR A 93 8.47 6.26 5.14
C TYR A 93 8.93 4.82 5.21
N PHE A 94 8.66 4.02 4.16
CA PHE A 94 9.05 2.61 4.13
C PHE A 94 10.54 2.41 3.94
N ASP A 95 11.23 3.31 3.24
CA ASP A 95 12.69 3.25 3.10
C ASP A 95 13.39 3.45 4.46
N LYS A 96 12.84 4.32 5.32
CA LYS A 96 13.38 4.57 6.68
C LYS A 96 12.89 3.54 7.71
N LYS A 97 11.73 2.92 7.48
CA LYS A 97 11.13 1.92 8.37
C LYS A 97 10.69 0.67 7.59
N PRO A 98 11.65 -0.10 7.06
CA PRO A 98 11.34 -1.31 6.29
C PRO A 98 10.80 -2.43 7.18
N PHE A 99 10.95 -2.35 8.50
CA PHE A 99 10.41 -3.31 9.46
C PHE A 99 9.39 -2.63 10.37
N LEU A 100 8.17 -3.16 10.40
CA LEU A 100 7.11 -2.73 11.32
C LEU A 100 6.91 -3.80 12.38
N GLN A 101 7.09 -3.42 13.65
CA GLN A 101 6.73 -4.27 14.78
C GLN A 101 5.27 -4.05 15.13
N LEU A 102 4.46 -5.09 15.01
CA LEU A 102 3.02 -5.05 15.22
C LEU A 102 2.65 -5.97 16.38
N LYS A 103 1.80 -5.48 17.28
CA LYS A 103 1.20 -6.29 18.34
C LYS A 103 -0.27 -6.54 18.02
N ILE A 104 -0.65 -7.80 17.88
CA ILE A 104 -2.03 -8.20 17.60
C ILE A 104 -2.44 -9.20 18.68
N ASN A 105 -3.37 -8.76 19.54
CA ASN A 105 -3.72 -9.45 20.78
C ASN A 105 -2.48 -9.62 21.69
N GLU A 106 -2.09 -10.86 21.98
CA GLU A 106 -0.95 -11.24 22.81
C GLU A 106 0.30 -11.63 22.00
N LYS A 107 0.22 -11.61 20.67
CA LYS A 107 1.33 -11.99 19.77
C LYS A 107 2.02 -10.76 19.20
N GLU A 108 3.34 -10.87 19.02
CA GLU A 108 4.17 -9.87 18.37
C GLU A 108 4.57 -10.37 16.98
N PHE A 109 4.55 -9.46 16.02
CA PHE A 109 4.88 -9.74 14.63
C PHE A 109 5.86 -8.71 14.12
N GLU A 110 6.86 -9.16 13.36
CA GLU A 110 7.67 -8.29 12.51
C GLU A 110 7.14 -8.38 11.09
N VAL A 111 6.87 -7.23 10.48
CA VAL A 111 6.49 -7.13 9.07
C VAL A 111 7.59 -6.42 8.31
N ALA A 112 8.33 -7.17 7.50
CA ALA A 112 9.31 -6.63 6.57
C ALA A 112 8.60 -6.18 5.28
N ILE A 113 8.73 -4.91 4.92
CA ILE A 113 8.13 -4.27 3.75
C ILE A 113 9.25 -3.89 2.78
N SER A 114 9.07 -4.26 1.52
CA SER A 114 10.03 -4.02 0.44
C SER A 114 9.32 -3.54 -0.81
N SER A 115 9.93 -2.61 -1.55
CA SER A 115 9.40 -2.13 -2.82
C SER A 115 9.34 -3.27 -3.85
N LEU A 116 8.28 -3.28 -4.64
CA LEU A 116 8.11 -4.18 -5.77
C LEU A 116 8.16 -3.37 -7.07
N GLU A 117 9.14 -3.67 -7.91
CA GLU A 117 9.20 -3.11 -9.26
C GLU A 117 8.33 -3.94 -10.20
N LEU A 118 7.46 -3.28 -10.96
CA LEU A 118 6.68 -3.89 -12.03
C LEU A 118 7.26 -3.48 -13.37
N SER A 119 7.24 -4.41 -14.33
CA SER A 119 7.51 -4.07 -15.73
C SER A 119 6.43 -3.11 -16.28
N ILE A 120 6.76 -2.41 -17.37
CA ILE A 120 5.81 -1.52 -18.06
C ILE A 120 4.56 -2.29 -18.52
N GLU A 121 4.72 -3.55 -18.95
CA GLU A 121 3.59 -4.39 -19.35
C GLU A 121 2.65 -4.67 -18.18
N GLU A 122 3.21 -5.04 -17.02
CA GLU A 122 2.43 -5.30 -15.80
C GLU A 122 1.74 -4.04 -15.28
N LEU A 123 2.42 -2.89 -15.31
CA LEU A 123 1.84 -1.60 -14.94
C LEU A 123 0.65 -1.23 -15.83
N ASN A 124 0.76 -1.47 -17.15
CA ASN A 124 -0.35 -1.23 -18.07
C ASN A 124 -1.54 -2.14 -17.79
N GLN A 125 -1.30 -3.43 -17.56
CA GLN A 125 -2.35 -4.38 -17.20
C GLN A 125 -3.03 -4.00 -15.88
N PHE A 126 -2.26 -3.54 -14.89
CA PHE A 126 -2.78 -3.02 -13.63
C PHE A 126 -3.76 -1.86 -13.88
N TRP A 127 -3.36 -0.84 -14.64
CA TRP A 127 -4.23 0.32 -14.89
C TRP A 127 -5.47 -0.03 -15.72
N MET A 128 -5.36 -0.94 -16.68
CA MET A 128 -6.51 -1.46 -17.42
C MET A 128 -7.54 -2.11 -16.48
N ALA A 129 -7.08 -2.80 -15.42
CA ALA A 129 -7.97 -3.44 -14.45
C ALA A 129 -8.60 -2.45 -13.47
N GLN A 130 -7.90 -1.36 -13.10
CA GLN A 130 -8.39 -0.40 -12.08
C GLN A 130 -9.56 0.48 -12.55
N LYS A 131 -9.79 0.63 -13.86
CA LYS A 131 -10.85 1.48 -14.44
C LYS A 131 -10.89 2.91 -13.88
N GLN A 132 -9.72 3.47 -13.55
CA GLN A 132 -9.56 4.81 -13.00
C GLN A 132 -8.42 5.55 -13.71
N SER A 133 -8.32 6.87 -13.51
CA SER A 133 -7.25 7.69 -14.07
C SER A 133 -5.88 7.24 -13.59
N HIS A 134 -4.88 7.28 -14.48
CA HIS A 134 -3.50 6.99 -14.09
C HIS A 134 -3.01 8.01 -13.07
N GLN A 135 -2.49 7.50 -11.95
CA GLN A 135 -1.91 8.28 -10.87
C GLN A 135 -0.59 7.64 -10.44
N PRO A 136 0.30 8.35 -9.72
CA PRO A 136 1.41 7.70 -9.04
C PRO A 136 0.91 6.54 -8.17
N VAL A 137 1.55 5.38 -8.30
CA VAL A 137 1.22 4.16 -7.57
C VAL A 137 2.50 3.54 -7.04
N LEU A 138 2.45 3.07 -5.80
CA LEU A 138 3.55 2.34 -5.16
C LEU A 138 3.14 0.87 -5.00
N PHE A 139 4.06 -0.04 -5.28
CA PHE A 139 3.86 -1.47 -5.09
C PHE A 139 4.84 -1.98 -4.04
N TYR A 140 4.35 -2.80 -3.13
CA TYR A 140 5.13 -3.34 -2.02
C TYR A 140 4.84 -4.81 -1.79
N GLN A 141 5.86 -5.54 -1.34
CA GLN A 141 5.74 -6.87 -0.77
C GLN A 141 5.98 -6.79 0.74
N ALA A 142 5.08 -7.42 1.50
CA ALA A 142 5.21 -7.61 2.94
C ALA A 142 5.50 -9.08 3.25
N ARG A 143 6.42 -9.32 4.18
CA ARG A 143 6.67 -10.62 4.81
C ARG A 143 6.49 -10.49 6.32
N ILE A 144 5.77 -11.42 6.91
CA ILE A 144 5.40 -11.43 8.32
C ILE A 144 6.19 -12.55 9.01
N SER A 145 6.82 -12.24 10.13
CA SER A 145 7.34 -13.22 11.08
C SER A 145 6.65 -13.03 12.42
N GLU A 146 6.19 -14.11 13.04
CA GLU A 146 5.83 -14.09 14.47
C GLU A 146 7.14 -14.06 15.29
N ILE A 147 7.18 -13.27 16.36
CA ILE A 147 8.34 -13.10 17.25
C ILE A 147 7.99 -13.58 18.66
#